data_AF-A0A971ATX7-F1
#
_entry.id   AF-A0A971ATX7-F1
#
_cell.length_a   1.000
_cell.length_b   1.000
_cell.length_c   1.000
_cell.angle_alpha   90.00
_cell.angle_beta   90.00
_cell.angle_gamma   90.00
#
_symmetry.space_group_name_H-M   'P 1'
#
loop_
_entity.id
_entity.type
_entity.pdbx_description
1 polymer ?
#
loop_
_entity_poly.entity_id
_entity_poly.type
_entity_poly.pdbx_seq_one_letter_code
_entity_poly.pdbx_strand_id
1 'polypeptide(L)'
;MRESIDVLEDTIKASVQELVMTATFSDWLESVRASDGDVIVINNSFVGRDKRSIRTTKNDQYLCLTVRNGAADPTSVCVSRPGDQDSDFKLIKAKSGNMPGLEPLHSALQTEIDRIGRLVFVLIGEVREIPAAVQLNSRHAAELRFEPQASHAAAIGQNAAGQRAIVINQLADPEIAWNGVCGLIQQELSGDLSSFQTAFGTAFNKLCEEAKLELVLPEADNAGSGSSFMSGIRAAVSAQCNQYCSVLQEAPGEAGGAESRNEAMRIAYNFADDALKVLQLLICVADLKAVLLWGTIKNHFEMAEAFRALPWAKSEKKPSLDQYRKMIGGARNRAFHNLLTFDRTIEADLVGVRINARRLTLLPAYSRNRSTIALDYEDREMVELLSELTRAEETPVPVEFWSKNATVMRAFEKLLERTESVLWTLNQIRGEVVA
;
A
#
# COMPACT_ATOMS: atom_id res chain seq x y z
N MET A 1 0.45 -33.91 3.53
CA MET A 1 0.73 -33.51 2.13
C MET A 1 -0.53 -33.45 1.29
N ARG A 2 -1.25 -34.57 1.08
CA ARG A 2 -2.50 -34.56 0.29
C ARG A 2 -3.56 -33.62 0.90
N GLU A 3 -3.81 -33.76 2.21
CA GLU A 3 -4.86 -32.98 2.89
C GLU A 3 -4.66 -31.45 2.79
N SER A 4 -3.44 -30.93 2.98
CA SER A 4 -3.21 -29.48 2.96
C SER A 4 -3.18 -28.87 1.54
N ILE A 5 -2.75 -29.63 0.52
CA ILE A 5 -2.89 -29.19 -0.88
C ILE A 5 -4.37 -29.19 -1.28
N ASP A 6 -5.14 -30.19 -0.84
CA ASP A 6 -6.58 -30.26 -1.09
C ASP A 6 -7.31 -29.07 -0.46
N VAL A 7 -6.94 -28.64 0.75
CA VAL A 7 -7.47 -27.42 1.39
C VAL A 7 -7.20 -26.17 0.56
N LEU A 8 -6.00 -26.01 0.00
CA LEU A 8 -5.68 -24.88 -0.88
C LEU A 8 -6.44 -24.96 -2.21
N GLU A 9 -6.59 -26.15 -2.76
CA GLU A 9 -7.38 -26.39 -3.97
C GLU A 9 -8.86 -26.00 -3.76
N ASP A 10 -9.44 -26.41 -2.64
CA ASP A 10 -10.80 -26.05 -2.25
C ASP A 10 -10.96 -24.54 -2.00
N THR A 11 -9.95 -23.91 -1.40
CA THR A 11 -9.88 -22.46 -1.20
C THR A 11 -9.93 -21.70 -2.53
N ILE A 12 -9.23 -22.19 -3.56
CA ILE A 12 -9.23 -21.61 -4.91
C ILE A 12 -10.58 -21.85 -5.59
N LYS A 13 -11.10 -23.08 -5.55
CA LYS A 13 -12.41 -23.42 -6.13
C LYS A 13 -13.53 -22.58 -5.52
N ALA A 14 -13.53 -22.39 -4.20
CA ALA A 14 -14.47 -21.51 -3.51
C ALA A 14 -14.35 -20.05 -3.97
N SER A 15 -13.12 -19.53 -4.09
CA SER A 15 -12.90 -18.16 -4.59
C SER A 15 -13.41 -18.00 -6.03
N VAL A 16 -13.17 -18.99 -6.88
CA VAL A 16 -13.68 -18.99 -8.26
C VAL A 16 -15.21 -19.10 -8.29
N GLN A 17 -15.80 -19.95 -7.44
CA GLN A 17 -17.24 -20.08 -7.29
C GLN A 17 -17.89 -18.74 -6.90
N GLU A 18 -17.34 -18.04 -5.91
CA GLU A 18 -17.82 -16.71 -5.52
C GLU A 18 -17.69 -15.69 -6.66
N LEU A 19 -16.65 -15.78 -7.48
CA LEU A 19 -16.44 -14.90 -8.63
C LEU A 19 -17.50 -15.11 -9.70
N VAL A 20 -17.79 -16.37 -10.06
CA VAL A 20 -18.78 -16.67 -11.10
C VAL A 20 -20.21 -16.35 -10.67
N MET A 21 -20.46 -16.22 -9.36
CA MET A 21 -21.76 -15.78 -8.81
C MET A 21 -21.94 -14.25 -8.83
N THR A 22 -20.96 -13.48 -9.29
CA THR A 22 -21.11 -12.02 -9.40
C THR A 22 -22.02 -11.63 -10.57
N ALA A 23 -22.74 -10.53 -10.44
CA ALA A 23 -23.57 -9.97 -11.51
C ALA A 23 -22.74 -9.67 -12.76
N THR A 24 -21.59 -9.02 -12.59
CA THR A 24 -20.66 -8.68 -13.69
C THR A 24 -20.21 -9.91 -14.49
N PHE A 25 -19.94 -11.04 -13.83
CA PHE A 25 -19.60 -12.28 -14.55
C PHE A 25 -20.82 -12.86 -15.27
N SER A 26 -21.98 -12.88 -14.62
CA SER A 26 -23.23 -13.41 -15.17
C SER A 26 -23.64 -12.64 -16.43
N ASP A 27 -23.66 -11.30 -16.34
CA ASP A 27 -23.97 -10.40 -17.46
C ASP A 27 -22.98 -10.59 -18.62
N TRP A 28 -21.69 -10.75 -18.31
CA TRP A 28 -20.67 -11.05 -19.31
C TRP A 28 -20.93 -12.40 -20.00
N LEU A 29 -21.20 -13.46 -19.23
CA LEU A 29 -21.38 -14.81 -19.76
C LEU A 29 -22.60 -14.89 -20.69
N GLU A 30 -23.70 -14.24 -20.32
CA GLU A 30 -24.90 -14.12 -21.15
C GLU A 30 -24.62 -13.41 -22.47
N SER A 31 -23.75 -12.38 -22.46
CA SER A 31 -23.39 -11.62 -23.66
C SER A 31 -22.58 -12.42 -24.69
N VAL A 32 -21.78 -13.40 -24.26
CA VAL A 32 -20.83 -14.14 -25.13
C VAL A 32 -21.37 -15.46 -25.69
N ARG A 33 -22.60 -15.86 -25.34
CA ARG A 33 -23.29 -17.08 -25.81
C ARG A 33 -22.39 -18.33 -25.69
N ALA A 34 -22.08 -18.71 -24.47
CA ALA A 34 -21.26 -19.89 -24.19
C ALA A 34 -21.95 -21.20 -24.59
N SER A 35 -21.17 -22.22 -24.94
CA SER A 35 -21.65 -23.57 -25.27
C SER A 35 -20.81 -24.62 -24.56
N ASP A 36 -21.38 -25.80 -24.37
CA ASP A 36 -20.71 -26.89 -23.65
C ASP A 36 -19.35 -27.24 -24.27
N GLY A 37 -18.36 -27.39 -23.39
CA GLY A 37 -16.96 -27.61 -23.77
C GLY A 37 -16.18 -26.35 -24.12
N ASP A 38 -16.81 -25.17 -24.20
CA ASP A 38 -16.08 -23.90 -24.25
C ASP A 38 -15.26 -23.72 -22.96
N VAL A 39 -14.18 -22.94 -23.04
CA VAL A 39 -13.32 -22.61 -21.90
C VAL A 39 -13.40 -21.13 -21.59
N ILE A 40 -13.65 -20.81 -20.34
CA ILE A 40 -13.61 -19.46 -19.80
C ILE A 40 -12.25 -19.25 -19.15
N VAL A 41 -11.53 -18.23 -19.61
CA VAL A 41 -10.26 -17.78 -19.03
C VAL A 41 -10.53 -16.57 -18.13
N ILE A 42 -10.15 -16.69 -16.85
CA ILE A 42 -10.23 -15.61 -15.88
C ILE A 42 -8.92 -14.83 -15.93
N ASN A 43 -8.98 -13.51 -16.13
CA ASN A 43 -7.78 -12.67 -16.16
C ASN A 43 -7.06 -12.72 -14.81
N ASN A 44 -5.74 -12.66 -14.84
CA ASN A 44 -4.91 -12.61 -13.65
C ASN A 44 -4.48 -11.15 -13.31
N SER A 45 -5.14 -10.15 -13.91
CA SER A 45 -4.91 -8.73 -13.68
C SER A 45 -6.17 -7.92 -13.97
N PHE A 46 -6.77 -7.29 -12.95
CA PHE A 46 -8.04 -6.56 -13.08
C PHE A 46 -7.91 -5.03 -13.00
N VAL A 47 -6.77 -4.53 -12.48
CA VAL A 47 -6.44 -3.10 -12.43
C VAL A 47 -5.43 -2.72 -13.51
N GLY A 48 -5.43 -1.46 -13.93
CA GLY A 48 -4.52 -0.93 -14.93
C GLY A 48 -3.06 -1.00 -14.46
N ARG A 49 -2.18 -1.51 -15.31
CA ARG A 49 -0.75 -1.66 -15.01
C ARG A 49 0.03 -0.43 -15.48
N ASP A 50 0.44 0.42 -14.56
CA ASP A 50 1.41 1.48 -14.85
C ASP A 50 2.83 0.91 -14.73
N LYS A 51 3.59 0.94 -15.84
CA LYS A 51 4.98 0.42 -15.89
C LYS A 51 5.93 1.18 -14.96
N ARG A 52 5.56 2.38 -14.48
CA ARG A 52 6.36 3.13 -13.50
C ARG A 52 6.25 2.56 -12.09
N SER A 53 5.11 1.96 -11.76
CA SER A 53 4.82 1.45 -10.40
C SER A 53 4.88 -0.07 -10.31
N ILE A 54 4.40 -0.80 -11.32
CA ILE A 54 4.43 -2.27 -11.37
C ILE A 54 5.64 -2.71 -12.19
N ARG A 55 6.64 -3.27 -11.50
CA ARG A 55 7.94 -3.64 -12.09
C ARG A 55 8.00 -5.10 -12.59
N THR A 56 6.98 -5.89 -12.30
CA THR A 56 6.85 -7.29 -12.71
C THR A 56 6.15 -7.41 -14.06
N THR A 57 6.45 -8.48 -14.78
CA THR A 57 5.66 -8.93 -15.92
C THR A 57 4.46 -9.72 -15.44
N LYS A 58 3.32 -9.58 -16.12
CA LYS A 58 2.10 -10.34 -15.85
C LYS A 58 2.40 -11.84 -15.91
N ASN A 59 1.92 -12.61 -14.94
CA ASN A 59 2.08 -14.06 -14.95
C ASN A 59 1.40 -14.68 -16.19
N ASP A 60 1.96 -15.75 -16.75
CA ASP A 60 1.42 -16.39 -17.96
C ASP A 60 0.40 -17.50 -17.64
N GLN A 61 0.23 -17.87 -16.37
CA GLN A 61 -0.74 -18.85 -15.89
C GLN A 61 -2.07 -18.16 -15.52
N TYR A 62 -3.15 -18.72 -16.04
CA TYR A 62 -4.52 -18.23 -15.85
C TYR A 62 -5.40 -19.37 -15.33
N LEU A 63 -6.30 -19.04 -14.40
CA LEU A 63 -7.37 -19.95 -14.02
C LEU A 63 -8.39 -20.04 -15.14
N CYS A 64 -8.81 -21.26 -15.43
CA CYS A 64 -9.74 -21.59 -16.50
C CYS A 64 -10.87 -22.47 -15.97
N LEU A 65 -12.07 -22.29 -16.53
CA LEU A 65 -13.26 -23.08 -16.25
C LEU A 65 -13.80 -23.66 -17.56
N THR A 66 -14.35 -24.87 -17.49
CA THR A 66 -15.14 -25.42 -18.60
C THR A 66 -16.60 -24.97 -18.49
N VAL A 67 -17.25 -24.82 -19.63
CA VAL A 67 -18.69 -24.57 -19.71
C VAL A 67 -19.42 -25.91 -19.78
N ARG A 68 -20.43 -26.09 -18.92
CA ARG A 68 -21.32 -27.25 -18.89
C ARG A 68 -22.76 -26.80 -18.74
N ASN A 69 -23.66 -27.36 -19.55
CA ASN A 69 -25.07 -26.96 -19.63
C ASN A 69 -25.24 -25.44 -19.84
N GLY A 70 -24.38 -24.81 -20.63
CA GLY A 70 -24.39 -23.37 -20.90
C GLY A 70 -23.93 -22.47 -19.73
N ALA A 71 -23.50 -23.03 -18.60
CA ALA A 71 -23.00 -22.30 -17.43
C ALA A 71 -21.51 -22.59 -17.18
N ALA A 72 -20.82 -21.67 -16.50
CA ALA A 72 -19.47 -21.93 -16.01
C ALA A 72 -19.51 -23.01 -14.91
N ASP A 73 -18.68 -24.05 -15.01
CA ASP A 73 -18.56 -25.08 -13.97
C ASP A 73 -17.42 -24.74 -13.00
N PRO A 74 -17.70 -24.21 -11.80
CA PRO A 74 -16.68 -23.81 -10.83
C PRO A 74 -15.93 -25.01 -10.22
N THR A 75 -16.37 -26.24 -10.46
CA THR A 75 -15.63 -27.45 -10.03
C THR A 75 -14.56 -27.87 -11.03
N SER A 76 -14.64 -27.35 -12.27
CA SER A 76 -13.75 -27.68 -13.38
C SER A 76 -12.49 -26.80 -13.48
N VAL A 77 -12.05 -26.22 -12.36
CA VAL A 77 -10.90 -25.29 -12.34
C VAL A 77 -9.64 -25.99 -12.85
N CYS A 78 -9.00 -25.36 -13.82
CA CYS A 78 -7.73 -25.77 -14.39
C CYS A 78 -6.83 -24.55 -14.63
N VAL A 79 -5.56 -24.79 -14.96
CA VAL A 79 -4.58 -23.75 -15.28
C VAL A 79 -4.24 -23.82 -16.77
N SER A 80 -4.13 -22.66 -17.42
CA SER A 80 -3.71 -22.59 -18.82
C SER A 80 -2.85 -21.37 -19.12
N ARG A 81 -2.26 -21.35 -20.32
CA ARG A 81 -1.39 -20.28 -20.85
C ARG A 81 -1.92 -19.81 -22.22
N PRO A 82 -3.10 -19.16 -22.27
CA PRO A 82 -3.77 -18.77 -23.53
C PRO A 82 -3.15 -17.56 -24.24
N GLY A 83 -2.04 -17.00 -23.73
CA GLY A 83 -1.41 -15.78 -24.22
C GLY A 83 -1.98 -14.50 -23.59
N ASP A 84 -1.74 -13.36 -24.24
CA ASP A 84 -2.15 -12.05 -23.72
C ASP A 84 -3.68 -11.87 -23.67
N GLN A 85 -4.15 -11.24 -22.60
CA GLN A 85 -5.56 -10.95 -22.35
C GLN A 85 -5.76 -9.61 -21.63
N ASP A 86 -6.55 -8.74 -22.24
CA ASP A 86 -6.83 -7.39 -21.73
C ASP A 86 -8.23 -7.26 -21.10
N SER A 87 -9.15 -8.19 -21.34
CA SER A 87 -10.47 -8.26 -20.70
C SER A 87 -10.46 -9.05 -19.40
N ASP A 88 -11.40 -8.81 -18.49
CA ASP A 88 -11.50 -9.57 -17.23
C ASP A 88 -11.76 -11.06 -17.46
N PHE A 89 -12.55 -11.37 -18.49
CA PHE A 89 -12.89 -12.73 -18.87
C PHE A 89 -12.76 -12.89 -20.38
N LYS A 90 -12.43 -14.11 -20.83
CA LYS A 90 -12.35 -14.45 -22.25
C LYS A 90 -12.91 -15.84 -22.48
N LEU A 91 -13.77 -15.98 -23.49
CA LEU A 91 -14.32 -17.26 -23.90
C LEU A 91 -13.52 -17.82 -25.07
N ILE A 92 -13.00 -19.04 -24.93
CA ILE A 92 -12.36 -19.81 -26.00
C ILE A 92 -13.32 -20.91 -26.42
N LYS A 93 -13.72 -20.90 -27.70
CA LYS A 93 -14.68 -21.86 -28.22
C LYS A 93 -14.06 -23.26 -28.32
N ALA A 94 -14.82 -24.30 -27.97
CA ALA A 94 -14.38 -25.70 -28.02
C ALA A 94 -13.85 -26.12 -29.40
N LYS A 95 -14.42 -25.54 -30.47
CA LYS A 95 -14.05 -25.79 -31.87
C LYS A 95 -12.90 -24.92 -32.39
N SER A 96 -12.29 -24.10 -31.52
CA SER A 96 -11.18 -23.23 -31.89
C SER A 96 -9.92 -24.06 -32.15
N GLY A 97 -9.22 -23.79 -33.26
CA GLY A 97 -7.90 -24.36 -33.53
C GLY A 97 -6.80 -23.88 -32.56
N ASN A 98 -7.10 -22.85 -31.76
CA ASN A 98 -6.19 -22.24 -30.78
C ASN A 98 -6.57 -22.60 -29.33
N MET A 99 -7.14 -23.78 -29.09
CA MET A 99 -7.46 -24.24 -27.75
C MET A 99 -6.17 -24.47 -26.95
N PRO A 100 -5.96 -23.77 -25.82
CA PRO A 100 -4.73 -23.91 -25.06
C PRO A 100 -4.73 -25.22 -24.26
N GLY A 101 -3.54 -25.70 -23.90
CA GLY A 101 -3.41 -26.87 -23.03
C GLY A 101 -4.01 -26.59 -21.65
N LEU A 102 -4.85 -27.49 -21.14
CA LEU A 102 -5.46 -27.39 -19.82
C LEU A 102 -4.73 -28.31 -18.84
N GLU A 103 -4.10 -27.71 -17.84
CA GLU A 103 -3.41 -28.41 -16.76
C GLU A 103 -4.36 -28.55 -15.55
N PRO A 104 -4.53 -29.76 -14.98
CA PRO A 104 -5.33 -29.92 -13.76
C PRO A 104 -4.82 -29.02 -12.63
N LEU A 105 -5.72 -28.38 -11.89
CA LEU A 105 -5.36 -27.45 -10.82
C LEU A 105 -4.40 -28.08 -9.80
N HIS A 106 -4.68 -29.31 -9.37
CA HIS A 106 -3.83 -30.06 -8.44
C HIS A 106 -2.36 -30.18 -8.91
N SER A 107 -2.13 -30.51 -10.19
CA SER A 107 -0.78 -30.63 -10.75
C SER A 107 -0.06 -29.29 -10.85
N ALA A 108 -0.79 -28.23 -11.22
CA ALA A 108 -0.26 -26.87 -11.26
C ALA A 108 0.08 -26.37 -9.85
N LEU A 109 -0.74 -26.69 -8.84
CA LEU A 109 -0.50 -26.36 -7.44
C LEU A 109 0.78 -27.00 -6.92
N GLN A 110 0.99 -28.30 -7.18
CA GLN A 110 2.22 -28.97 -6.78
C GLN A 110 3.44 -28.25 -7.36
N THR A 111 3.39 -27.90 -8.65
CA THR A 111 4.48 -27.17 -9.33
C THR A 111 4.76 -25.80 -8.71
N GLU A 112 3.70 -25.05 -8.36
CA GLU A 112 3.84 -23.73 -7.72
C GLU A 112 4.35 -23.82 -6.28
N ILE A 113 3.88 -24.80 -5.51
CA ILE A 113 4.32 -25.06 -4.13
C ILE A 113 5.81 -25.37 -4.11
N ASP A 114 6.29 -26.23 -5.00
CA ASP A 114 7.71 -26.58 -5.10
C ASP A 114 8.60 -25.37 -5.42
N ARG A 115 8.01 -24.31 -6.02
CA ARG A 115 8.69 -23.08 -6.47
C ARG A 115 8.40 -21.86 -5.61
N ILE A 116 7.57 -21.96 -4.57
CA ILE A 116 7.06 -20.81 -3.81
C ILE A 116 8.21 -19.99 -3.19
N GLY A 117 9.26 -20.67 -2.72
CA GLY A 117 10.39 -20.05 -2.03
C GLY A 117 10.01 -19.47 -0.66
N ARG A 118 11.00 -18.99 0.09
CA ARG A 118 10.78 -18.53 1.48
C ARG A 118 10.48 -17.04 1.64
N LEU A 119 10.89 -16.22 0.67
CA LEU A 119 10.83 -14.76 0.80
C LEU A 119 9.39 -14.23 0.86
N VAL A 120 8.44 -14.92 0.24
CA VAL A 120 7.04 -14.51 0.24
C VAL A 120 6.42 -14.51 1.64
N PHE A 121 6.94 -15.34 2.55
CA PHE A 121 6.49 -15.42 3.93
C PHE A 121 6.98 -14.28 4.82
N VAL A 122 7.80 -13.35 4.30
CA VAL A 122 8.08 -12.07 4.98
C VAL A 122 6.77 -11.33 5.29
N LEU A 123 5.77 -11.43 4.41
CA LEU A 123 4.47 -10.77 4.58
C LEU A 123 3.71 -11.27 5.82
N ILE A 124 3.95 -12.50 6.25
CA ILE A 124 3.34 -13.09 7.45
C ILE A 124 4.37 -13.34 8.57
N GLY A 125 5.55 -12.72 8.48
CA GLY A 125 6.57 -12.76 9.52
C GLY A 125 6.14 -11.94 10.74
N GLU A 126 6.52 -12.39 11.92
CA GLU A 126 6.27 -11.69 13.18
C GLU A 126 7.19 -10.49 13.30
N VAL A 127 6.62 -9.32 13.61
CA VAL A 127 7.38 -8.08 13.81
C VAL A 127 7.59 -7.86 15.30
N ARG A 128 8.86 -7.77 15.72
CA ARG A 128 9.25 -7.59 17.12
C ARG A 128 10.07 -6.32 17.28
N GLU A 129 9.81 -5.58 18.34
CA GLU A 129 10.71 -4.54 18.78
C GLU A 129 11.94 -5.17 19.43
N ILE A 130 13.14 -4.70 19.06
CA ILE A 130 14.40 -5.16 19.64
C ILE A 130 15.12 -4.01 20.36
N PRO A 131 15.87 -4.30 21.43
CA PRO A 131 16.64 -3.30 22.13
C PRO A 131 17.66 -2.61 21.21
N ALA A 132 17.84 -1.31 21.44
CA ALA A 132 18.82 -0.49 20.74
C ALA A 132 19.51 0.45 21.73
N ALA A 133 20.74 0.85 21.46
CA ALA A 133 21.48 1.74 22.34
C ALA A 133 22.34 2.70 21.53
N VAL A 134 22.40 3.95 21.99
CA VAL A 134 23.25 4.99 21.40
C VAL A 134 24.01 5.73 22.50
N GLN A 135 25.14 6.30 22.14
CA GLN A 135 25.93 7.11 23.06
C GLN A 135 25.16 8.37 23.47
N LEU A 136 25.11 8.62 24.77
CA LEU A 136 24.60 9.86 25.35
C LEU A 136 25.80 10.70 25.79
N ASN A 137 26.01 11.84 25.13
CA ASN A 137 27.16 12.71 25.38
C ASN A 137 26.89 13.61 26.60
N SER A 138 26.85 13.01 27.78
CA SER A 138 26.72 13.73 29.05
C SER A 138 27.62 13.16 30.14
N ARG A 139 27.96 13.99 31.11
CA ARG A 139 28.58 13.56 32.37
C ARG A 139 27.66 12.72 33.26
N HIS A 140 26.34 12.81 33.06
CA HIS A 140 25.35 12.16 33.93
C HIS A 140 24.98 10.74 33.50
N ALA A 141 25.12 10.42 32.21
CA ALA A 141 24.95 9.09 31.65
C ALA A 141 25.72 8.99 30.34
N ALA A 142 26.26 7.81 30.04
CA ALA A 142 27.07 7.56 28.86
C ALA A 142 26.27 6.97 27.68
N GLU A 143 25.07 6.45 27.94
CA GLU A 143 24.27 5.70 26.99
C GLU A 143 22.77 5.99 27.18
N LEU A 144 22.04 6.09 26.07
CA LEU A 144 20.58 6.00 26.03
C LEU A 144 20.20 4.68 25.36
N ARG A 145 19.41 3.86 26.05
CA ARG A 145 19.02 2.52 25.63
C ARG A 145 17.50 2.41 25.52
N PHE A 146 17.02 1.98 24.38
CA PHE A 146 15.65 1.53 24.18
C PHE A 146 15.54 0.08 24.61
N GLU A 147 14.59 -0.20 25.50
CA GLU A 147 14.25 -1.57 25.91
C GLU A 147 12.72 -1.73 25.92
N PRO A 148 12.12 -2.27 24.84
CA PRO A 148 10.67 -2.28 24.64
C PRO A 148 9.90 -3.04 25.71
N GLN A 149 10.51 -4.06 26.33
CA GLN A 149 9.85 -4.90 27.33
C GLN A 149 10.07 -4.39 28.77
N ALA A 150 10.68 -3.21 28.94
CA ALA A 150 10.88 -2.65 30.26
C ALA A 150 9.55 -2.20 30.91
N SER A 151 9.38 -2.57 32.18
CA SER A 151 8.17 -2.30 32.98
C SER A 151 7.95 -0.81 33.32
N HIS A 152 8.95 0.03 33.10
CA HIS A 152 8.91 1.45 33.41
C HIS A 152 9.24 2.29 32.19
N ALA A 153 8.55 3.44 32.06
CA ALA A 153 8.75 4.38 30.96
C ALA A 153 10.20 4.86 30.82
N ALA A 154 10.86 5.04 31.98
CA ALA A 154 12.28 5.28 32.07
C ALA A 154 12.87 4.56 33.30
N ALA A 155 14.13 4.18 33.21
CA ALA A 155 14.89 3.60 34.31
C ALA A 155 16.39 3.97 34.20
N ILE A 156 17.11 3.86 35.32
CA ILE A 156 18.56 3.98 35.34
C ILE A 156 19.15 2.57 35.35
N GLY A 157 20.05 2.30 34.41
CA GLY A 157 20.78 1.04 34.32
C GLY A 157 22.28 1.26 34.17
N GLN A 158 22.98 0.19 33.80
CA GLN A 158 24.38 0.24 33.42
C GLN A 158 24.56 -0.34 32.01
N ASN A 159 25.54 0.19 31.27
CA ASN A 159 26.02 -0.38 30.02
C ASN A 159 27.03 -1.52 30.30
N ALA A 160 27.52 -2.17 29.24
CA ALA A 160 28.48 -3.28 29.36
C ALA A 160 29.81 -2.89 30.04
N ALA A 161 30.17 -1.60 30.03
CA ALA A 161 31.36 -1.06 30.70
C ALA A 161 31.10 -0.64 32.16
N GLY A 162 29.90 -0.90 32.71
CA GLY A 162 29.51 -0.49 34.06
C GLY A 162 29.19 1.00 34.20
N GLN A 163 29.15 1.76 33.10
CA GLN A 163 28.80 3.18 33.11
C GLN A 163 27.28 3.35 33.12
N ARG A 164 26.81 4.47 33.66
CA ARG A 164 25.37 4.75 33.76
C ARG A 164 24.72 4.85 32.38
N ALA A 165 23.62 4.14 32.21
CA ALA A 165 22.76 4.17 31.05
C ALA A 165 21.36 4.64 31.44
N ILE A 166 20.74 5.46 30.60
CA ILE A 166 19.32 5.78 30.71
C ILE A 166 18.56 4.79 29.84
N VAL A 167 17.60 4.08 30.43
CA VAL A 167 16.75 3.13 29.72
C VAL A 167 15.39 3.77 29.52
N ILE A 168 14.85 3.71 28.31
CA ILE A 168 13.48 4.12 27.96
C ILE A 168 12.78 2.96 27.26
N ASN A 169 11.46 2.88 27.37
CA ASN A 169 10.68 1.78 26.79
C ASN A 169 9.82 2.18 25.58
N GLN A 170 9.92 3.43 25.13
CA GLN A 170 9.12 3.93 24.02
C GLN A 170 9.87 4.99 23.21
N LEU A 171 9.60 5.02 21.90
CA LEU A 171 10.22 5.93 20.93
C LEU A 171 9.19 6.83 20.22
N ALA A 172 7.91 6.71 20.56
CA ALA A 172 6.82 7.39 19.87
C ALA A 172 6.69 8.86 20.26
N ASP A 173 6.97 9.18 21.53
CA ASP A 173 6.80 10.53 22.07
C ASP A 173 8.07 10.97 22.84
N PRO A 174 8.86 11.90 22.28
CA PRO A 174 10.09 12.37 22.91
C PRO A 174 9.82 13.12 24.24
N GLU A 175 8.67 13.78 24.38
CA GLU A 175 8.34 14.53 25.60
C GLU A 175 7.97 13.57 26.73
N ILE A 176 7.18 12.53 26.46
CA ILE A 176 6.87 11.49 27.45
C ILE A 176 8.16 10.78 27.90
N ALA A 177 9.04 10.44 26.96
CA ALA A 177 10.31 9.80 27.27
C ALA A 177 11.19 10.72 28.14
N TRP A 178 11.31 11.99 27.74
CA TRP A 178 12.06 12.99 28.49
C TRP A 178 11.51 13.21 29.90
N ASN A 179 10.20 13.36 30.05
CA ASN A 179 9.56 13.59 31.35
C ASN A 179 9.81 12.41 32.30
N GLY A 180 9.76 11.18 31.79
CA GLY A 180 10.13 9.98 32.53
C GLY A 180 11.58 10.00 33.01
N VAL A 181 12.51 10.38 32.14
CA VAL A 181 13.94 10.49 32.48
C VAL A 181 14.19 11.62 33.47
N CYS A 182 13.63 12.80 33.22
CA CYS A 182 13.78 13.99 34.07
C CYS A 182 13.38 13.68 35.51
N GLY A 183 12.23 13.02 35.71
CA GLY A 183 11.77 12.61 37.05
C GLY A 183 12.75 11.73 37.84
N LEU A 184 13.65 11.00 37.16
CA LEU A 184 14.63 10.12 37.80
C LEU A 184 15.93 10.83 38.21
N ILE A 185 16.32 11.89 37.50
CA ILE A 185 17.66 12.50 37.63
C ILE A 185 17.63 14.00 37.94
N GLN A 186 16.45 14.63 38.03
CA GLN A 186 16.31 16.06 38.24
C GLN A 186 17.08 16.59 39.45
N GLN A 187 17.12 15.82 40.54
CA GLN A 187 17.86 16.18 41.77
C GLN A 187 19.39 16.17 41.56
N GLU A 188 19.88 15.42 40.58
CA GLU A 188 21.31 15.31 40.25
C GLU A 188 21.76 16.31 39.17
N LEU A 189 20.81 16.89 38.44
CA LEU A 189 21.05 17.79 37.32
C LEU A 189 21.30 19.26 37.70
N SER A 190 21.57 19.57 38.98
CA SER A 190 21.78 20.92 39.53
C SER A 190 22.45 21.93 38.57
N GLY A 191 21.65 22.70 37.83
CA GLY A 191 22.10 23.73 36.87
C GLY A 191 22.44 23.27 35.44
N ASP A 192 22.41 21.97 35.14
CA ASP A 192 22.82 21.35 33.86
C ASP A 192 21.63 20.73 33.08
N LEU A 193 20.41 20.96 33.54
CA LEU A 193 19.18 20.39 32.98
C LEU A 193 19.04 20.67 31.47
N SER A 194 19.28 21.92 31.05
CA SER A 194 19.13 22.31 29.63
C SER A 194 20.16 21.64 28.71
N SER A 195 21.40 21.51 29.19
CA SER A 195 22.46 20.80 28.47
C SER A 195 22.15 19.31 28.38
N PHE A 196 21.74 18.68 29.49
CA PHE A 196 21.33 17.27 29.50
C PHE A 196 20.11 17.02 28.60
N GLN A 197 19.12 17.91 28.60
CA GLN A 197 17.95 17.82 27.72
C GLN A 197 18.35 17.88 26.25
N THR A 198 19.30 18.75 25.89
CA THR A 198 19.81 18.84 24.53
C THR A 198 20.57 17.57 24.13
N ALA A 199 21.41 17.05 25.02
CA ALA A 199 22.12 15.79 24.81
C ALA A 199 21.16 14.60 24.69
N PHE A 200 20.11 14.56 25.51
CA PHE A 200 19.04 13.57 25.44
C PHE A 200 18.29 13.68 24.12
N GLY A 201 17.81 14.85 23.71
CA GLY A 201 17.08 15.01 22.45
C GLY A 201 17.91 14.60 21.24
N THR A 202 19.21 14.95 21.24
CA THR A 202 20.15 14.51 20.20
C THR A 202 20.30 12.99 20.18
N ALA A 203 20.49 12.37 21.36
CA ALA A 203 20.60 10.92 21.49
C ALA A 203 19.29 10.21 21.14
N PHE A 204 18.14 10.75 21.54
CA PHE A 204 16.82 10.19 21.26
C PHE A 204 16.54 10.16 19.76
N ASN A 205 16.81 11.26 19.03
CA ASN A 205 16.67 11.28 17.58
C ASN A 205 17.56 10.23 16.91
N LYS A 206 18.82 10.12 17.35
CA LYS A 206 19.74 9.10 16.85
C LYS A 206 19.27 7.69 17.19
N LEU A 207 18.70 7.49 18.37
CA LEU A 207 18.12 6.21 18.79
C LEU A 207 16.92 5.85 17.92
N CYS A 208 16.05 6.80 17.56
CA CYS A 208 14.95 6.57 16.63
C CYS A 208 15.43 6.17 15.23
N GLU A 209 16.59 6.67 14.78
CA GLU A 209 17.20 6.28 13.51
C GLU A 209 17.87 4.89 13.57
N GLU A 210 18.47 4.53 14.70
CA GLU A 210 19.21 3.27 14.87
C GLU A 210 18.33 2.11 15.36
N ALA A 211 17.21 2.41 16.03
CA ALA A 211 16.25 1.42 16.49
C ALA A 211 15.63 0.68 15.29
N LYS A 212 15.56 -0.65 15.42
CA LYS A 212 15.09 -1.53 14.36
C LYS A 212 13.97 -2.40 14.90
N LEU A 213 13.12 -2.83 13.97
CA LEU A 213 12.22 -3.95 14.18
C LEU A 213 12.90 -5.20 13.63
N GLU A 214 12.80 -6.30 14.35
CA GLU A 214 13.15 -7.63 13.86
C GLU A 214 11.93 -8.24 13.17
N LEU A 215 12.13 -8.81 11.98
CA LEU A 215 11.11 -9.58 11.29
C LEU A 215 11.51 -11.06 11.33
N VAL A 216 10.76 -11.84 12.09
CA VAL A 216 10.98 -13.28 12.24
C VAL A 216 10.08 -14.02 11.28
N LEU A 217 10.66 -14.74 10.31
CA LEU A 217 9.89 -15.56 9.38
C LEU A 217 9.17 -16.68 10.13
N PRO A 218 7.93 -17.04 9.74
CA PRO A 218 7.22 -18.12 10.39
C PRO A 218 7.97 -19.45 10.20
N GLU A 219 8.04 -20.23 11.27
CA GLU A 219 8.43 -21.64 11.18
C GLU A 219 7.44 -22.40 10.30
N ALA A 220 7.92 -23.46 9.65
CA ALA A 220 7.05 -24.29 8.83
C ALA A 220 6.04 -25.01 9.73
N ASP A 221 4.81 -25.21 9.24
CA ASP A 221 3.70 -25.84 9.99
C ASP A 221 3.04 -24.98 11.10
N ASN A 222 3.49 -23.73 11.32
CA ASN A 222 2.82 -22.84 12.26
C ASN A 222 1.50 -22.27 11.67
N ALA A 223 0.41 -22.34 12.45
CA ALA A 223 -0.95 -21.98 12.05
C ALA A 223 -1.27 -20.47 12.18
N GLY A 224 -0.33 -19.65 12.64
CA GLY A 224 -0.45 -18.20 12.62
C GLY A 224 -0.13 -17.53 13.94
N SER A 225 0.38 -16.29 13.85
CA SER A 225 0.45 -15.36 14.98
C SER A 225 -0.38 -14.12 14.67
N GLY A 226 -1.02 -13.53 15.69
CA GLY A 226 -1.82 -12.30 15.54
C GLY A 226 -0.96 -11.05 15.24
N SER A 227 0.37 -11.15 15.31
CA SER A 227 1.34 -10.06 15.22
C SER A 227 2.21 -10.11 13.96
N SER A 228 1.65 -10.60 12.86
CA SER A 228 2.32 -10.64 11.56
C SER A 228 2.47 -9.24 10.93
N PHE A 229 3.44 -9.06 10.03
CA PHE A 229 3.60 -7.81 9.29
C PHE A 229 2.30 -7.39 8.57
N MET A 230 1.61 -8.34 7.92
CA MET A 230 0.35 -8.06 7.25
C MET A 230 -0.82 -7.87 8.21
N SER A 231 -0.83 -8.49 9.39
CA SER A 231 -1.84 -8.22 10.42
C SER A 231 -1.71 -6.79 10.95
N GLY A 232 -0.48 -6.28 11.10
CA GLY A 232 -0.21 -4.87 11.42
C GLY A 232 -0.76 -3.91 10.36
N ILE A 233 -0.49 -4.17 9.07
CA ILE A 233 -1.06 -3.38 7.96
C ILE A 233 -2.59 -3.45 7.97
N ARG A 234 -3.17 -4.64 8.14
CA ARG A 234 -4.61 -4.85 8.18
C ARG A 234 -5.25 -4.09 9.34
N ALA A 235 -4.66 -4.13 10.53
CA ALA A 235 -5.14 -3.38 11.69
C ALA A 235 -5.12 -1.87 11.43
N ALA A 236 -4.04 -1.34 10.83
CA ALA A 236 -3.95 0.08 10.47
C ALA A 236 -4.99 0.47 9.42
N VAL A 237 -5.21 -0.35 8.39
CA VAL A 237 -6.23 -0.15 7.35
C VAL A 237 -7.64 -0.19 7.96
N SER A 238 -7.91 -1.16 8.83
CA SER A 238 -9.20 -1.31 9.51
C SER A 238 -9.49 -0.08 10.39
N ALA A 239 -8.51 0.39 11.15
CA ALA A 239 -8.63 1.60 11.96
C ALA A 239 -8.94 2.83 11.09
N GLN A 240 -8.22 3.03 9.98
CA GLN A 240 -8.49 4.12 9.03
C GLN A 240 -9.88 3.99 8.39
N CYS A 241 -10.30 2.79 8.00
CA CYS A 241 -11.60 2.55 7.41
C CYS A 241 -12.73 2.83 8.41
N ASN A 242 -12.59 2.41 9.66
CA ASN A 242 -13.57 2.66 10.71
C ASN A 242 -13.67 4.15 11.04
N GLN A 243 -12.53 4.83 11.16
CA GLN A 243 -12.49 6.28 11.35
C GLN A 243 -13.15 7.01 10.17
N TYR A 244 -12.83 6.62 8.94
CA TYR A 244 -13.43 7.17 7.73
C TYR A 244 -14.96 7.00 7.72
N CYS A 245 -15.45 5.78 8.02
CA CYS A 245 -16.87 5.52 8.09
C CYS A 245 -17.58 6.32 9.19
N SER A 246 -16.97 6.46 10.38
CA SER A 246 -17.53 7.28 11.48
C SER A 246 -17.72 8.72 11.05
N VAL A 247 -16.68 9.31 10.44
CA VAL A 247 -16.71 10.69 9.94
C VAL A 247 -17.79 10.89 8.87
N LEU A 248 -17.99 9.90 7.98
CA LEU A 248 -19.07 9.96 6.99
C LEU A 248 -20.47 9.84 7.60
N GLN A 249 -20.62 9.10 8.71
CA GLN A 249 -21.90 8.93 9.41
C GLN A 249 -22.30 10.17 10.22
N GLU A 250 -21.33 10.84 10.84
CA GLU A 250 -21.54 12.07 11.61
C GLU A 250 -21.93 13.28 10.73
N ALA A 251 -21.69 13.18 9.42
CA ALA A 251 -21.83 14.27 8.46
C ALA A 251 -22.29 13.76 7.07
N PRO A 252 -23.52 13.22 6.93
CA PRO A 252 -23.97 12.61 5.69
C PRO A 252 -24.13 13.67 4.58
N GLY A 253 -23.22 13.63 3.61
CA GLY A 253 -23.31 14.36 2.35
C GLY A 253 -23.01 15.87 2.44
N GLU A 254 -23.88 16.70 1.86
CA GLU A 254 -23.68 18.15 1.79
C GLU A 254 -24.02 18.88 3.11
N ALA A 255 -24.81 18.26 3.98
CA ALA A 255 -25.20 18.80 5.29
C ALA A 255 -24.09 18.68 6.36
N GLY A 256 -23.05 17.90 6.07
CA GLY A 256 -21.85 17.80 6.88
C GLY A 256 -21.04 19.09 6.89
N GLY A 257 -20.65 19.55 8.09
CA GLY A 257 -19.74 20.70 8.23
C GLY A 257 -18.44 20.50 7.43
N ALA A 258 -17.82 21.60 7.00
CA ALA A 258 -16.57 21.59 6.25
C ALA A 258 -15.46 20.79 6.97
N GLU A 259 -15.48 20.77 8.31
CA GLU A 259 -14.53 20.06 9.16
C GLU A 259 -14.59 18.53 8.99
N SER A 260 -15.76 17.91 9.10
CA SER A 260 -15.93 16.47 8.88
C SER A 260 -15.53 16.05 7.47
N ARG A 261 -15.81 16.89 6.47
CA ARG A 261 -15.40 16.63 5.08
C ARG A 261 -13.87 16.70 4.92
N ASN A 262 -13.23 17.69 5.54
CA ASN A 262 -11.77 17.84 5.51
C ASN A 262 -11.09 16.66 6.20
N GLU A 263 -11.66 16.15 7.30
CA GLU A 263 -11.17 14.99 8.00
C GLU A 263 -11.32 13.70 7.16
N ALA A 264 -12.47 13.50 6.51
CA ALA A 264 -12.66 12.40 5.58
C ALA A 264 -11.64 12.46 4.42
N MET A 265 -11.37 13.65 3.88
CA MET A 265 -10.34 13.86 2.84
C MET A 265 -8.94 13.54 3.35
N ARG A 266 -8.60 13.93 4.58
CA ARG A 266 -7.31 13.64 5.22
C ARG A 266 -7.10 12.13 5.36
N ILE A 267 -8.10 11.41 5.87
CA ILE A 267 -8.05 9.96 6.03
C ILE A 267 -7.94 9.28 4.67
N ALA A 268 -8.77 9.66 3.69
CA ALA A 268 -8.73 9.09 2.35
C ALA A 268 -7.38 9.32 1.66
N TYR A 269 -6.75 10.48 1.85
CA TYR A 269 -5.43 10.78 1.29
C TYR A 269 -4.34 9.90 1.90
N ASN A 270 -4.31 9.80 3.24
CA ASN A 270 -3.34 8.95 3.94
C ASN A 270 -3.52 7.48 3.54
N PHE A 271 -4.77 7.02 3.48
CA PHE A 271 -5.09 5.68 2.98
C PHE A 271 -4.57 5.48 1.55
N ALA A 272 -4.92 6.38 0.61
CA ALA A 272 -4.58 6.21 -0.79
C ALA A 272 -3.06 6.21 -1.04
N ASP A 273 -2.28 6.99 -0.32
CA ASP A 273 -0.83 7.01 -0.54
C ASP A 273 -0.16 5.69 -0.12
N ASP A 274 -0.57 5.12 1.01
CA ASP A 274 0.05 3.90 1.54
C ASP A 274 -0.59 2.61 1.03
N ALA A 275 -1.93 2.54 0.99
CA ALA A 275 -2.66 1.37 0.51
C ALA A 275 -2.33 1.04 -0.95
N LEU A 276 -2.08 2.05 -1.79
CA LEU A 276 -1.69 1.81 -3.18
C LEU A 276 -0.31 1.17 -3.31
N LYS A 277 0.65 1.52 -2.44
CA LYS A 277 1.99 0.89 -2.43
C LYS A 277 1.87 -0.58 -2.04
N VAL A 278 1.05 -0.87 -1.02
CA VAL A 278 0.79 -2.25 -0.58
C VAL A 278 0.02 -3.03 -1.65
N LEU A 279 -1.00 -2.45 -2.29
CA LEU A 279 -1.72 -3.09 -3.40
C LEU A 279 -0.78 -3.41 -4.58
N GLN A 280 0.14 -2.50 -4.91
CA GLN A 280 1.18 -2.74 -5.93
C GLN A 280 2.09 -3.91 -5.54
N LEU A 281 2.49 -3.99 -4.27
CA LEU A 281 3.24 -5.14 -3.75
C LEU A 281 2.46 -6.45 -3.92
N LEU A 282 1.18 -6.49 -3.54
CA LEU A 282 0.34 -7.68 -3.70
C LEU A 282 0.22 -8.11 -5.16
N ILE A 283 0.04 -7.16 -6.09
CA ILE A 283 0.00 -7.44 -7.54
C ILE A 283 1.35 -8.00 -8.01
N CYS A 284 2.47 -7.40 -7.60
CA CYS A 284 3.80 -7.89 -7.98
C CYS A 284 4.07 -9.29 -7.43
N VAL A 285 3.65 -9.57 -6.19
CA VAL A 285 3.80 -10.89 -5.58
C VAL A 285 2.91 -11.92 -6.29
N ALA A 286 1.67 -11.57 -6.64
CA ALA A 286 0.76 -12.39 -7.44
C ALA A 286 1.31 -12.70 -8.85
N ASP A 287 2.02 -11.76 -9.47
CA ASP A 287 2.69 -12.00 -10.75
C ASP A 287 3.83 -13.02 -10.62
N LEU A 288 4.58 -12.93 -9.52
CA LEU A 288 5.73 -13.81 -9.27
C LEU A 288 5.32 -15.20 -8.76
N LYS A 289 4.19 -15.29 -8.05
CA LYS A 289 3.66 -16.48 -7.39
C LYS A 289 2.17 -16.61 -7.69
N ALA A 290 1.85 -17.31 -8.78
CA ALA A 290 0.49 -17.36 -9.32
C ALA A 290 -0.50 -17.95 -8.30
N VAL A 291 -0.06 -18.91 -7.48
CA VAL A 291 -0.87 -19.54 -6.43
C VAL A 291 -1.49 -18.55 -5.45
N LEU A 292 -0.83 -17.44 -5.14
CA LEU A 292 -1.39 -16.41 -4.27
C LEU A 292 -2.55 -15.69 -4.91
N LEU A 293 -2.43 -15.38 -6.20
CA LEU A 293 -3.52 -14.81 -6.96
C LEU A 293 -4.68 -15.79 -7.08
N TRP A 294 -4.40 -17.07 -7.31
CA TRP A 294 -5.46 -18.08 -7.45
C TRP A 294 -6.32 -18.15 -6.19
N GLY A 295 -5.70 -18.12 -5.00
CA GLY A 295 -6.41 -18.14 -3.72
C GLY A 295 -7.13 -16.82 -3.36
N THR A 296 -6.82 -15.73 -4.07
CA THR A 296 -7.35 -14.38 -3.83
C THR A 296 -8.06 -13.79 -5.04
N ILE A 297 -8.39 -14.61 -6.05
CA ILE A 297 -8.86 -14.13 -7.37
C ILE A 297 -10.15 -13.32 -7.25
N LYS A 298 -11.08 -13.75 -6.37
CA LYS A 298 -12.30 -13.01 -6.07
C LYS A 298 -12.01 -11.63 -5.50
N ASN A 299 -11.11 -11.54 -4.51
CA ASN A 299 -10.81 -10.30 -3.81
C ASN A 299 -10.10 -9.30 -4.73
N HIS A 300 -9.22 -9.77 -5.61
CA HIS A 300 -8.63 -8.93 -6.66
C HIS A 300 -9.68 -8.41 -7.65
N PHE A 301 -10.66 -9.25 -8.01
CA PHE A 301 -11.79 -8.83 -8.84
C PHE A 301 -12.67 -7.81 -8.12
N GLU A 302 -13.04 -8.05 -6.85
CA GLU A 302 -13.82 -7.11 -6.02
C GLU A 302 -13.12 -5.76 -5.85
N MET A 303 -11.80 -5.76 -5.67
CA MET A 303 -11.02 -4.54 -5.59
C MET A 303 -11.14 -3.72 -6.89
N ALA A 304 -11.08 -4.38 -8.05
CA ALA A 304 -11.25 -3.72 -9.33
C ALA A 304 -12.68 -3.21 -9.54
N GLU A 305 -13.69 -3.99 -9.14
CA GLU A 305 -15.10 -3.55 -9.18
C GLU A 305 -15.35 -2.36 -8.25
N ALA A 306 -14.77 -2.35 -7.05
CA ALA A 306 -14.85 -1.24 -6.12
C ALA A 306 -14.25 0.04 -6.73
N PHE A 307 -13.11 -0.08 -7.42
CA PHE A 307 -12.57 1.04 -8.17
C PHE A 307 -13.48 1.46 -9.32
N ARG A 308 -14.01 0.54 -10.14
CA ARG A 308 -14.90 0.88 -11.27
C ARG A 308 -16.19 1.55 -10.84
N ALA A 309 -16.70 1.21 -9.65
CA ALA A 309 -17.91 1.79 -9.09
C ALA A 309 -17.74 3.28 -8.75
N LEU A 310 -16.52 3.77 -8.51
CA LEU A 310 -16.27 5.17 -8.22
C LEU A 310 -16.75 6.07 -9.39
N PRO A 311 -17.27 7.27 -9.10
CA PRO A 311 -17.78 8.18 -10.12
C PRO A 311 -16.62 8.83 -10.90
N TRP A 312 -16.10 8.13 -11.92
CA TRP A 312 -15.13 8.67 -12.86
C TRP A 312 -15.82 9.38 -14.04
N ALA A 313 -15.10 10.25 -14.75
CA ALA A 313 -15.44 10.55 -16.13
C ALA A 313 -15.41 9.23 -16.92
N LYS A 314 -16.57 8.75 -17.36
CA LYS A 314 -16.81 7.42 -17.97
C LYS A 314 -15.63 6.97 -18.84
N SER A 315 -14.85 6.00 -18.36
CA SER A 315 -13.78 5.35 -19.12
C SER A 315 -14.03 3.85 -19.14
N GLU A 316 -14.05 3.25 -20.33
CA GLU A 316 -14.18 1.80 -20.52
C GLU A 316 -12.88 1.03 -20.20
N LYS A 317 -11.85 1.73 -19.70
CA LYS A 317 -10.54 1.14 -19.39
C LYS A 317 -10.51 0.58 -17.97
N LYS A 318 -9.59 -0.35 -17.73
CA LYS A 318 -9.29 -0.87 -16.38
C LYS A 318 -9.03 0.30 -15.41
N PRO A 319 -9.48 0.19 -14.15
CA PRO A 319 -9.28 1.25 -13.16
C PRO A 319 -7.80 1.54 -12.95
N SER A 320 -7.43 2.81 -12.92
CA SER A 320 -6.06 3.26 -12.72
C SER A 320 -5.82 3.72 -11.28
N LEU A 321 -4.84 3.11 -10.62
CA LEU A 321 -4.42 3.49 -9.27
C LEU A 321 -3.92 4.94 -9.20
N ASP A 322 -3.26 5.43 -10.26
CA ASP A 322 -2.77 6.81 -10.32
C ASP A 322 -3.92 7.81 -10.44
N GLN A 323 -4.98 7.47 -11.18
CA GLN A 323 -6.18 8.31 -11.28
C GLN A 323 -6.90 8.41 -9.92
N TYR A 324 -7.02 7.29 -9.20
CA TYR A 324 -7.55 7.27 -7.85
C TYR A 324 -6.78 8.20 -6.90
N ARG A 325 -5.45 8.07 -6.87
CA ARG A 325 -4.58 8.93 -6.06
C ARG A 325 -4.70 10.41 -6.43
N LYS A 326 -4.70 10.73 -7.72
CA LYS A 326 -4.83 12.11 -8.21
C LYS A 326 -6.16 12.75 -7.81
N MET A 327 -7.25 11.99 -7.85
CA MET A 327 -8.57 12.49 -7.47
C MET A 327 -8.63 12.88 -6.00
N ILE A 328 -8.14 12.01 -5.11
CA ILE A 328 -8.09 12.29 -3.66
C ILE A 328 -7.10 13.42 -3.36
N GLY A 329 -5.94 13.43 -4.02
CA GLY A 329 -4.95 14.51 -3.90
C GLY A 329 -5.50 15.87 -4.33
N GLY A 330 -6.22 15.92 -5.45
CA GLY A 330 -6.89 17.14 -5.94
C GLY A 330 -7.96 17.65 -4.98
N ALA A 331 -8.78 16.75 -4.42
CA ALA A 331 -9.78 17.11 -3.40
C ALA A 331 -9.14 17.68 -2.13
N ARG A 332 -8.08 17.04 -1.62
CA ARG A 332 -7.30 17.54 -0.48
C ARG A 332 -6.73 18.93 -0.78
N ASN A 333 -6.07 19.10 -1.93
CA ASN A 333 -5.41 20.37 -2.24
C ASN A 333 -6.40 21.55 -2.23
N ARG A 334 -7.63 21.34 -2.73
CA ARG A 334 -8.71 22.32 -2.64
C ARG A 334 -9.13 22.66 -1.21
N ALA A 335 -9.16 21.68 -0.31
CA ALA A 335 -9.58 21.86 1.08
C ALA A 335 -8.50 22.55 1.95
N PHE A 336 -7.22 22.31 1.66
CA PHE A 336 -6.11 22.73 2.52
C PHE A 336 -5.24 23.88 1.98
N HIS A 337 -5.30 24.23 0.68
CA HIS A 337 -4.46 25.28 0.08
C HIS A 337 -5.15 26.64 -0.16
N ASN A 338 -6.30 26.91 0.44
CA ASN A 338 -7.01 28.19 0.28
C ASN A 338 -6.41 29.36 1.10
N LEU A 339 -5.08 29.46 1.22
CA LEU A 339 -4.48 30.74 1.63
C LEU A 339 -4.65 31.79 0.54
N LEU A 340 -4.57 31.36 -0.73
CA LEU A 340 -4.81 32.20 -1.90
C LEU A 340 -6.17 31.83 -2.50
N THR A 341 -7.03 32.83 -2.72
CA THR A 341 -8.41 32.63 -3.21
C THR A 341 -8.52 32.59 -4.74
N PHE A 342 -7.43 32.28 -5.44
CA PHE A 342 -7.38 32.32 -6.90
C PHE A 342 -7.59 30.93 -7.49
N ASP A 343 -8.75 30.72 -8.12
CA ASP A 343 -9.13 29.49 -8.82
C ASP A 343 -8.68 29.48 -10.30
N ARG A 344 -8.11 30.57 -10.79
CA ARG A 344 -7.67 30.77 -12.18
C ARG A 344 -6.22 31.22 -12.24
N THR A 345 -5.56 30.86 -13.34
CA THR A 345 -4.23 31.40 -13.65
C THR A 345 -4.34 32.92 -13.80
N ILE A 346 -3.52 33.66 -13.07
CA ILE A 346 -3.39 35.11 -13.22
C ILE A 346 -2.35 35.35 -14.30
N GLU A 347 -2.77 36.03 -15.36
CA GLU A 347 -1.88 36.51 -16.41
C GLU A 347 -1.78 38.02 -16.31
N ALA A 348 -0.56 38.54 -16.16
CA ALA A 348 -0.30 39.97 -16.20
C ALA A 348 0.13 40.36 -17.62
N ASP A 349 -0.57 41.29 -18.23
CA ASP A 349 -0.13 41.90 -19.48
C ASP A 349 1.04 42.86 -19.19
N LEU A 350 2.22 42.49 -19.68
CA LEU A 350 3.45 43.28 -19.53
C LEU A 350 3.85 44.00 -20.85
N VAL A 351 2.93 44.09 -21.82
CA VAL A 351 3.20 44.83 -23.06
C VAL A 351 3.60 46.28 -22.73
N GLY A 352 4.78 46.68 -23.21
CA GLY A 352 5.34 48.03 -22.99
C GLY A 352 6.20 48.17 -21.72
N VAL A 353 6.22 47.17 -20.83
CA VAL A 353 7.15 47.13 -19.69
C VAL A 353 8.55 46.78 -20.19
N ARG A 354 9.55 47.58 -19.81
CA ARG A 354 10.96 47.34 -20.14
C ARG A 354 11.68 46.76 -18.93
N ILE A 355 12.25 45.56 -19.09
CA ILE A 355 13.10 44.92 -18.09
C ILE A 355 14.54 44.96 -18.60
N ASN A 356 15.46 45.49 -17.80
CA ASN A 356 16.86 45.60 -18.21
C ASN A 356 17.56 44.24 -18.10
N ALA A 357 18.10 43.76 -19.22
CA ALA A 357 18.95 42.58 -19.22
C ALA A 357 20.29 42.89 -18.52
N ARG A 358 20.77 41.95 -17.68
CA ARG A 358 22.04 42.07 -16.96
C ARG A 358 23.14 41.26 -17.63
N ARG A 359 22.84 40.00 -17.99
CA ARG A 359 23.85 39.07 -18.56
C ARG A 359 23.19 37.94 -19.33
N LEU A 360 23.76 37.60 -20.48
CA LEU A 360 23.43 36.42 -21.27
C LEU A 360 24.61 35.46 -21.24
N THR A 361 24.37 34.20 -20.87
CA THR A 361 25.40 33.15 -20.87
C THR A 361 25.06 32.10 -21.92
N LEU A 362 25.94 31.94 -22.91
CA LEU A 362 25.80 30.96 -23.98
C LEU A 362 26.96 29.95 -23.90
N LEU A 363 26.69 28.73 -24.35
CA LEU A 363 27.67 27.63 -24.39
C LEU A 363 28.34 27.35 -23.03
N PRO A 364 27.57 27.20 -21.93
CA PRO A 364 28.17 26.80 -20.66
C PRO A 364 28.83 25.43 -20.80
N ALA A 365 29.93 25.21 -20.08
CA ALA A 365 30.55 23.89 -20.01
C ALA A 365 29.51 22.83 -19.60
N TYR A 366 29.56 21.65 -20.22
CA TYR A 366 28.52 20.61 -20.09
C TYR A 366 28.20 20.25 -18.62
N SER A 367 29.22 20.24 -17.76
CA SER A 367 29.08 19.96 -16.32
C SER A 367 28.36 21.05 -15.52
N ARG A 368 28.18 22.26 -16.06
CA ARG A 368 27.55 23.40 -15.37
C ARG A 368 26.20 23.80 -15.97
N ASN A 369 25.70 23.07 -16.97
CA ASN A 369 24.52 23.48 -17.73
C ASN A 369 23.23 23.58 -16.86
N ARG A 370 23.07 22.71 -15.86
CA ARG A 370 21.89 22.74 -14.96
C ARG A 370 21.91 23.86 -13.92
N SER A 371 23.08 24.42 -13.60
CA SER A 371 23.24 25.46 -12.58
C SER A 371 23.54 26.84 -13.16
N THR A 372 23.58 26.97 -14.49
CA THR A 372 23.88 28.24 -15.17
C THR A 372 22.58 28.89 -15.63
N ILE A 373 22.34 30.11 -15.14
CA ILE A 373 21.23 30.94 -15.61
C ILE A 373 21.57 31.45 -17.02
N ALA A 374 20.77 31.04 -18.00
CA ALA A 374 20.99 31.39 -19.40
C ALA A 374 20.82 32.90 -19.63
N LEU A 375 19.77 33.51 -19.08
CA LEU A 375 19.50 34.94 -19.17
C LEU A 375 19.20 35.52 -17.79
N ASP A 376 20.00 36.48 -17.38
CA ASP A 376 19.92 37.20 -16.12
C ASP A 376 19.43 38.64 -16.40
N TYR A 377 18.47 39.12 -15.64
CA TYR A 377 17.76 40.38 -15.89
C TYR A 377 17.31 41.03 -14.58
N GLU A 378 16.89 42.29 -14.65
CA GLU A 378 16.37 43.06 -13.52
C GLU A 378 15.16 42.37 -12.88
N ASP A 379 15.17 42.25 -11.54
CA ASP A 379 14.13 41.59 -10.74
C ASP A 379 13.85 40.11 -11.05
N ARG A 380 14.80 39.40 -11.68
CA ARG A 380 14.71 37.94 -11.91
C ARG A 380 14.43 37.18 -10.61
N GLU A 381 15.09 37.51 -9.51
CA GLU A 381 14.86 36.85 -8.22
C GLU A 381 13.40 37.02 -7.74
N MET A 382 12.77 38.18 -7.99
CA MET A 382 11.35 38.39 -7.68
C MET A 382 10.45 37.57 -8.59
N VAL A 383 10.76 37.48 -9.89
CA VAL A 383 10.01 36.62 -10.82
C VAL A 383 10.09 35.15 -10.39
N GLU A 384 11.26 34.70 -9.95
CA GLU A 384 11.46 33.33 -9.43
C GLU A 384 10.63 33.10 -8.16
N LEU A 385 10.71 34.01 -7.18
CA LEU A 385 9.89 33.93 -5.96
C LEU A 385 8.39 33.94 -6.25
N LEU A 386 7.92 34.78 -7.18
CA LEU A 386 6.52 34.83 -7.59
C LEU A 386 6.10 33.57 -8.34
N SER A 387 7.00 32.95 -9.10
CA SER A 387 6.72 31.71 -9.84
C SER A 387 6.56 30.48 -8.94
N GLU A 388 7.05 30.54 -7.70
CA GLU A 388 6.80 29.51 -6.68
C GLU A 388 5.33 29.52 -6.20
N LEU A 389 4.58 30.61 -6.44
CA LEU A 389 3.15 30.69 -6.15
C LEU A 389 2.35 29.94 -7.23
N THR A 390 2.19 28.64 -7.04
CA THR A 390 1.39 27.79 -7.93
C THR A 390 -0.04 27.61 -7.45
N ARG A 391 -1.00 27.51 -8.39
CA ARG A 391 -2.35 27.02 -8.08
C ARG A 391 -2.42 25.49 -8.18
N ALA A 392 -3.25 24.86 -7.36
CA ALA A 392 -3.58 23.45 -7.54
C ALA A 392 -4.56 23.25 -8.70
N GLU A 393 -4.43 22.16 -9.46
CA GLU A 393 -5.47 21.75 -10.42
C GLU A 393 -6.72 21.31 -9.66
N GLU A 394 -7.85 21.97 -9.90
CA GLU A 394 -9.12 21.64 -9.25
C GLU A 394 -9.84 20.53 -10.00
N THR A 395 -10.06 19.39 -9.34
CA THR A 395 -11.01 18.36 -9.79
C THR A 395 -12.14 18.26 -8.75
N PRO A 396 -13.37 18.71 -9.07
CA PRO A 396 -14.49 18.54 -8.15
C PRO A 396 -14.79 17.05 -7.98
N VAL A 397 -14.79 16.58 -6.73
CA VAL A 397 -15.09 15.19 -6.37
C VAL A 397 -16.53 15.09 -5.89
N PRO A 398 -17.41 14.34 -6.56
CA PRO A 398 -18.82 14.20 -6.18
C PRO A 398 -18.98 13.64 -4.77
N VAL A 399 -20.06 13.99 -4.07
CA VAL A 399 -20.33 13.47 -2.71
C VAL A 399 -20.40 11.94 -2.69
N GLU A 400 -20.98 11.34 -3.73
CA GLU A 400 -21.07 9.89 -3.92
C GLU A 400 -19.70 9.19 -3.99
N PHE A 401 -18.65 9.91 -4.37
CA PHE A 401 -17.30 9.36 -4.35
C PHE A 401 -16.91 8.92 -2.94
N TRP A 402 -17.22 9.72 -1.92
CA TRP A 402 -16.80 9.45 -0.55
C TRP A 402 -17.49 8.22 0.03
N SER A 403 -18.79 8.06 -0.22
CA SER A 403 -19.49 6.84 0.21
C SER A 403 -18.94 5.59 -0.49
N LYS A 404 -18.66 5.68 -1.80
CA LYS A 404 -18.06 4.56 -2.56
C LYS A 404 -16.59 4.30 -2.24
N ASN A 405 -15.85 5.31 -1.79
CA ASN A 405 -14.48 5.15 -1.33
C ASN A 405 -14.38 4.26 -0.09
N ALA A 406 -15.39 4.28 0.79
CA ALA A 406 -15.46 3.33 1.90
C ALA A 406 -15.51 1.87 1.39
N THR A 407 -16.19 1.61 0.27
CA THR A 407 -16.21 0.28 -0.37
C THR A 407 -14.82 -0.10 -0.89
N VAL A 408 -14.04 0.84 -1.43
CA VAL A 408 -12.65 0.61 -1.85
C VAL A 408 -11.77 0.24 -0.66
N MET A 409 -11.89 0.97 0.46
CA MET A 409 -11.14 0.66 1.69
C MET A 409 -11.47 -0.74 2.23
N ARG A 410 -12.75 -1.11 2.27
CA ARG A 410 -13.20 -2.44 2.70
C ARG A 410 -12.77 -3.56 1.75
N ALA A 411 -12.83 -3.33 0.44
CA ALA A 411 -12.36 -4.31 -0.53
C ALA A 411 -10.85 -4.56 -0.38
N PHE A 412 -10.08 -3.50 -0.10
CA PHE A 412 -8.65 -3.61 0.17
C PHE A 412 -8.35 -4.37 1.48
N GLU A 413 -9.09 -4.09 2.55
CA GLU A 413 -8.99 -4.83 3.81
C GLU A 413 -9.25 -6.33 3.62
N LYS A 414 -10.33 -6.69 2.90
CA LYS A 414 -10.64 -8.08 2.56
C LYS A 414 -9.55 -8.74 1.72
N LEU A 415 -8.95 -8.01 0.79
CA LEU A 415 -7.83 -8.51 -0.01
C LEU A 415 -6.62 -8.83 0.87
N LEU A 416 -6.28 -7.97 1.84
CA LEU A 416 -5.21 -8.23 2.80
C LEU A 416 -5.52 -9.47 3.65
N GLU A 417 -6.72 -9.55 4.22
CA GLU A 417 -7.17 -10.70 5.02
C GLU A 417 -7.07 -12.01 4.24
N ARG A 418 -7.58 -12.04 3.00
CA ARG A 418 -7.53 -13.25 2.19
C ARG A 418 -6.10 -13.62 1.80
N THR A 419 -5.28 -12.63 1.47
CA THR A 419 -3.85 -12.87 1.17
C THR A 419 -3.14 -13.46 2.39
N GLU A 420 -3.48 -13.00 3.61
CA GLU A 420 -2.90 -13.50 4.87
C GLU A 420 -3.25 -14.96 5.07
N SER A 421 -4.53 -15.29 4.93
CA SER A 421 -5.05 -16.65 5.06
C SER A 421 -4.40 -17.62 4.05
N VAL A 422 -4.26 -17.21 2.79
CA VAL A 422 -3.62 -18.06 1.76
C VAL A 422 -2.12 -18.25 2.07
N LEU A 423 -1.42 -17.21 2.54
CA LEU A 423 -0.01 -17.32 2.92
C LEU A 423 0.20 -18.26 4.11
N TRP A 424 -0.68 -18.24 5.11
CA TRP A 424 -0.63 -19.19 6.22
C TRP A 424 -0.88 -20.63 5.76
N THR A 425 -1.87 -20.83 4.87
CA THR A 425 -2.13 -22.15 4.25
C THR A 425 -0.89 -22.67 3.51
N LEU A 426 -0.23 -21.81 2.72
CA LEU A 426 1.02 -22.15 2.04
C LEU A 426 2.18 -22.43 3.01
N ASN A 427 2.22 -21.74 4.16
CA ASN A 427 3.25 -21.97 5.18
C ASN A 427 3.08 -23.33 5.88
N GLN A 428 1.84 -23.77 6.08
CA GLN A 428 1.52 -25.11 6.59
C GLN A 428 1.95 -26.20 5.61
N ILE A 429 1.56 -26.07 4.33
CA ILE A 429 1.98 -27.00 3.27
C ILE A 429 3.50 -27.12 3.20
N ARG A 430 4.24 -26.00 3.35
CA ARG A 430 5.70 -26.01 3.37
C ARG A 430 6.27 -26.89 4.50
N GLY A 431 5.63 -26.92 5.67
CA GLY A 431 6.04 -27.76 6.79
C GLY A 431 5.99 -29.24 6.44
N GLU A 432 4.94 -29.66 5.76
CA GLU A 432 4.73 -31.04 5.34
C GLU A 432 5.67 -31.51 4.22
N VAL A 433 6.29 -30.57 3.49
CA VAL A 433 7.26 -30.88 2.41
C VAL A 433 8.69 -31.00 2.96
N VAL A 434 8.99 -30.33 4.08
CA VAL A 434 10.33 -30.32 4.71
C VAL A 434 10.47 -31.42 5.77
N ALA A 435 9.37 -31.87 6.38
CA ALA A 435 9.29 -33.05 7.24
C ALA A 435 9.29 -34.34 6.42
#